data_AF-A0AAQ3M5I7-F1
#
_entry.id   AF-A0AAQ3M5I7-F1
#
_cell.length_a   1.000
_cell.length_b   1.000
_cell.length_c   1.000
_cell.angle_alpha   90.00
_cell.angle_beta   90.00
_cell.angle_gamma   90.00
#
_symmetry.space_group_name_H-M   'P 1'
#
loop_
_entity.id
_entity.type
_entity.pdbx_description
1 polymer ?
#
loop_
_entity_poly.entity_id
_entity_poly.type
_entity_poly.pdbx_seq_one_letter_code
_entity_poly.pdbx_strand_id
1 'polypeptide(L)'
;MVYTKRSNTQTHKTCTNLENTENHIVVAAIHVEFYQAHAQSNRLQNHSRHLAIKTMCNGESGRLSQGGTIAVLRAPRTTIVRPSLERELSLRFRQDSSNVTHASFDGLNADSTGSQVIIHRDGDLITGAMTDDSILHSIAVPRSATSGETTSFALSEPLNLSAGADGVIGRRISFVSGRTVIGQGIIGWN
;
A
#
# COMPACT_ATOMS: atom_id res chain seq x y z
N MET A 1 36.91 -44.71 -43.17
CA MET A 1 35.85 -44.50 -44.18
C MET A 1 34.60 -44.06 -43.43
N VAL A 2 34.25 -42.79 -43.23
CA VAL A 2 34.05 -41.64 -44.15
C VAL A 2 33.09 -41.97 -45.31
N TYR A 3 31.80 -41.62 -45.19
CA TYR A 3 31.22 -40.41 -45.82
C TYR A 3 29.77 -40.13 -45.36
N THR A 4 29.40 -38.87 -45.54
CA THR A 4 28.32 -38.06 -44.95
C THR A 4 27.11 -37.86 -45.90
N LYS A 5 26.04 -37.21 -45.36
CA LYS A 5 24.97 -36.36 -46.00
C LYS A 5 23.69 -37.09 -46.49
N ARG A 6 22.46 -36.54 -46.42
CA ARG A 6 21.93 -35.19 -46.13
C ARG A 6 20.39 -35.23 -45.86
N SER A 7 19.93 -34.31 -45.02
CA SER A 7 18.65 -33.55 -44.94
C SER A 7 17.41 -33.87 -45.80
N ASN A 8 16.21 -33.77 -45.18
CA ASN A 8 15.15 -32.81 -45.56
C ASN A 8 14.07 -32.74 -44.44
N THR A 9 13.98 -31.68 -43.61
CA THR A 9 13.09 -30.50 -43.71
C THR A 9 11.64 -30.79 -44.10
N GLN A 10 10.71 -30.68 -43.14
CA GLN A 10 9.38 -30.11 -43.40
C GLN A 10 8.80 -29.46 -42.13
N THR A 11 9.05 -28.17 -42.01
CA THR A 11 8.41 -27.23 -41.10
C THR A 11 7.03 -26.89 -41.66
N HIS A 12 5.96 -27.27 -40.97
CA HIS A 12 4.63 -26.72 -41.27
C HIS A 12 4.54 -25.32 -40.65
N LYS A 13 4.69 -24.32 -41.53
CA LYS A 13 4.34 -22.93 -41.27
C LYS A 13 2.82 -22.82 -41.37
N THR A 14 2.17 -22.38 -40.31
CA THR A 14 0.86 -21.73 -40.41
C THR A 14 1.05 -20.28 -39.97
N CYS A 15 0.89 -19.39 -40.94
CA CYS A 15 0.88 -17.94 -40.75
C CYS A 15 -0.37 -17.52 -39.98
N THR A 16 -0.17 -16.73 -38.93
CA THR A 16 -1.12 -15.69 -38.53
C THR A 16 -0.33 -14.40 -38.34
N ASN A 17 -0.63 -13.44 -39.22
CA ASN A 17 -0.25 -12.03 -39.14
C ASN A 17 -0.63 -11.47 -37.75
N LEU A 18 0.30 -10.83 -37.05
CA LEU A 18 0.43 -9.36 -36.98
C LEU A 18 -0.89 -8.68 -36.60
N GLU A 19 -1.09 -8.46 -35.30
CA GLU A 19 -1.46 -7.16 -34.72
C GLU A 19 -1.46 -7.23 -33.19
N ASN A 20 -1.11 -6.11 -32.57
CA ASN A 20 -1.13 -5.79 -31.12
C ASN A 20 0.01 -6.31 -30.24
N THR A 21 1.19 -5.76 -30.52
CA THR A 21 2.19 -5.34 -29.53
C THR A 21 1.65 -4.20 -28.66
N GLU A 22 0.85 -4.49 -27.64
CA GLU A 22 0.62 -3.58 -26.50
C GLU A 22 0.44 -4.44 -25.25
N ASN A 23 1.44 -4.40 -24.35
CA ASN A 23 1.36 -4.72 -22.91
C ASN A 23 2.73 -5.04 -22.29
N HIS A 24 3.81 -4.95 -23.08
CA HIS A 24 5.19 -4.98 -22.58
C HIS A 24 5.77 -3.57 -22.36
N ILE A 25 4.98 -2.58 -21.94
CA ILE A 25 5.49 -1.27 -21.49
C ILE A 25 4.59 -0.69 -20.39
N VAL A 26 4.53 -1.33 -19.22
CA VAL A 26 4.02 -0.64 -18.00
C VAL A 26 4.89 -0.91 -16.76
N VAL A 27 5.93 -1.75 -16.86
CA VAL A 27 6.83 -2.08 -15.74
C VAL A 27 8.13 -1.24 -15.76
N ALA A 28 8.21 -0.20 -16.59
CA ALA A 28 9.38 0.68 -16.66
C ALA A 28 9.04 2.18 -16.80
N ALA A 29 7.94 2.63 -16.17
CA ALA A 29 7.50 4.03 -16.20
C ALA A 29 7.22 4.63 -14.81
N ILE A 30 7.94 4.19 -13.77
CA ILE A 30 7.98 4.87 -12.46
C ILE A 30 9.44 5.21 -12.08
N HIS A 31 10.36 5.17 -13.05
CA HIS A 31 11.72 5.63 -12.87
C HIS A 31 12.08 6.46 -14.09
N VAL A 32 12.50 7.70 -13.85
CA VAL A 32 12.94 8.73 -14.83
C VAL A 32 11.83 9.63 -15.40
N GLU A 33 11.10 10.34 -14.53
CA GLU A 33 10.53 11.67 -14.86
C GLU A 33 10.72 12.65 -13.69
N PHE A 34 11.96 12.81 -13.24
CA PHE A 34 12.30 13.90 -12.30
C PHE A 34 13.60 14.63 -12.66
N TYR A 35 14.03 14.56 -13.91
CA TYR A 35 15.27 15.18 -14.38
C TYR A 35 15.15 15.79 -15.79
N GLN A 36 14.19 16.69 -16.00
CA GLN A 36 14.31 17.70 -17.08
C GLN A 36 13.30 18.84 -16.92
N ALA A 37 13.67 19.82 -16.09
CA ALA A 37 13.19 21.19 -16.24
C ALA A 37 14.35 22.16 -15.93
N HIS A 38 15.49 21.94 -16.61
CA HIS A 38 16.54 22.94 -16.71
C HIS A 38 16.44 23.60 -18.09
N ALA A 39 16.57 24.92 -18.08
CA ALA A 39 16.57 25.83 -19.22
C ALA A 39 15.18 26.24 -19.73
N GLN A 40 14.61 27.28 -19.11
CA GLN A 40 14.34 28.54 -19.80
C GLN A 40 13.79 29.56 -18.80
N SER A 41 14.60 30.55 -18.43
CA SER A 41 14.11 31.92 -18.21
C SER A 41 15.30 32.87 -18.01
N ASN A 42 15.93 33.24 -19.13
CA ASN A 42 16.80 34.41 -19.19
C ASN A 42 15.94 35.59 -19.68
N ARG A 43 15.57 36.50 -18.77
CA ARG A 43 15.61 37.96 -18.98
C ARG A 43 14.93 38.72 -17.84
N LEU A 44 15.76 39.46 -17.10
CA LEU A 44 15.53 40.80 -16.53
C LEU A 44 14.41 40.89 -15.46
N GLN A 45 14.64 41.43 -14.26
CA GLN A 45 15.27 42.72 -13.99
C GLN A 45 15.99 42.75 -12.65
N ASN A 46 17.14 43.44 -12.67
CA ASN A 46 17.84 43.98 -11.52
C ASN A 46 16.93 44.95 -10.75
N HIS A 47 16.78 44.78 -9.43
CA HIS A 47 17.32 45.69 -8.41
C HIS A 47 16.82 45.38 -6.99
N SER A 48 17.73 45.65 -6.06
CA SER A 48 17.53 45.90 -4.63
C SER A 48 17.52 44.70 -3.68
N ARG A 49 18.63 44.65 -2.94
CA ARG A 49 18.98 43.76 -1.85
C ARG A 49 18.09 44.06 -0.63
N HIS A 50 17.30 43.08 -0.20
CA HIS A 50 17.10 42.87 1.24
C HIS A 50 16.87 41.40 1.53
N LEU A 51 17.58 40.94 2.55
CA LEU A 51 17.78 39.57 2.95
C LEU A 51 16.46 38.94 3.41
N ALA A 52 15.77 38.22 2.54
CA ALA A 52 14.73 37.28 2.93
C ALA A 52 15.27 35.87 2.63
N ILE A 53 15.52 35.09 3.67
CA ILE A 53 15.68 33.64 3.54
C ILE A 53 14.34 33.13 3.00
N LYS A 54 14.26 33.02 1.67
CA LYS A 54 13.14 32.41 0.97
C LYS A 54 13.27 30.92 1.17
N THR A 55 12.67 30.40 2.24
CA THR A 55 12.33 28.98 2.30
C THR A 55 11.50 28.67 1.06
N MET A 56 11.96 27.74 0.24
CA MET A 56 11.17 27.23 -0.88
C MET A 56 10.05 26.36 -0.31
N CYS A 57 9.01 26.99 0.22
CA CYS A 57 7.74 26.33 0.47
C CYS A 57 7.01 26.23 -0.88
N ASN A 58 7.44 25.29 -1.71
CA ASN A 58 6.70 24.91 -2.91
C ASN A 58 5.42 24.19 -2.47
N GLY A 59 4.29 24.89 -2.62
CA GLY A 59 2.95 24.31 -2.59
C GLY A 59 2.48 23.91 -1.20
N GLU A 60 1.54 24.68 -0.64
CA GLU A 60 0.59 24.11 0.31
C GLU A 60 -0.13 22.95 -0.40
N SER A 61 0.37 21.74 -0.20
CA SER A 61 -0.55 20.61 -0.15
C SER A 61 -1.42 20.89 1.09
N GLY A 62 -2.59 21.49 0.89
CA GLY A 62 -3.53 21.85 1.96
C GLY A 62 -4.07 20.66 2.78
N ARG A 63 -3.45 19.49 2.64
CA ARG A 63 -3.59 18.36 3.55
C ARG A 63 -2.54 18.51 4.63
N LEU A 64 -2.92 19.17 5.73
CA LEU A 64 -2.18 19.03 6.98
C LEU A 64 -2.08 17.52 7.27
N SER A 65 -0.86 16.98 7.31
CA SER A 65 -0.67 15.62 7.83
C SER A 65 -1.33 15.59 9.20
N GLN A 66 -2.36 14.76 9.33
CA GLN A 66 -3.17 14.73 10.55
C GLN A 66 -2.42 14.03 11.70
N GLY A 67 -1.17 13.61 11.45
CA GLY A 67 -0.39 12.75 12.32
C GLY A 67 -0.95 11.33 12.33
N GLY A 68 -0.04 10.37 12.54
CA GLY A 68 -0.37 8.95 12.62
C GLY A 68 -0.18 8.20 11.31
N THR A 69 -0.87 7.07 11.20
CA THR A 69 -0.72 6.14 10.09
C THR A 69 -2.07 5.71 9.53
N ILE A 70 -2.08 5.30 8.27
CA ILE A 70 -3.26 4.82 7.56
C ILE A 70 -2.92 3.59 6.74
N ALA A 71 -3.87 2.66 6.66
CA ALA A 71 -3.85 1.57 5.69
C ALA A 71 -5.20 1.50 4.99
N VAL A 72 -5.16 1.31 3.67
CA VAL A 72 -6.34 1.01 2.86
C VAL A 72 -6.31 -0.49 2.55
N LEU A 73 -7.32 -1.21 3.03
CA LEU A 73 -7.42 -2.65 2.92
C LEU A 73 -8.33 -3.02 1.75
N ARG A 74 -7.85 -3.93 0.91
CA ARG A 74 -8.56 -4.48 -0.24
C ARG A 74 -8.68 -5.99 -0.10
N ALA A 75 -9.70 -6.57 -0.72
CA ALA A 75 -9.82 -8.03 -0.78
C ALA A 75 -8.51 -8.65 -1.35
N PRO A 76 -7.97 -9.70 -0.72
CA PRO A 76 -6.78 -10.37 -1.23
C PRO A 76 -7.01 -10.86 -2.66
N ARG A 77 -6.00 -10.67 -3.53
CA ARG A 77 -6.11 -11.00 -4.96
C ARG A 77 -6.34 -12.50 -5.22
N THR A 78 -6.07 -13.34 -4.23
CA THR A 78 -6.07 -14.81 -4.34
C THR A 78 -7.34 -15.46 -3.82
N THR A 79 -8.23 -14.72 -3.13
CA THR A 79 -9.41 -15.28 -2.49
C THR A 79 -10.68 -14.95 -3.28
N ILE A 80 -11.23 -15.96 -3.98
CA ILE A 80 -12.59 -15.94 -4.57
C ILE A 80 -13.65 -16.27 -3.49
N VAL A 81 -13.22 -16.64 -2.29
CA VAL A 81 -14.06 -17.18 -1.22
C VAL A 81 -14.60 -16.05 -0.33
N ARG A 82 -15.91 -16.05 -0.10
CA ARG A 82 -16.56 -15.20 0.91
C ARG A 82 -16.27 -15.74 2.32
N PRO A 83 -16.11 -14.86 3.33
CA PRO A 83 -16.27 -13.41 3.27
C PRO A 83 -15.03 -12.70 2.68
N SER A 84 -15.27 -11.69 1.85
CA SER A 84 -14.27 -10.76 1.33
C SER A 84 -14.80 -9.33 1.54
N LEU A 85 -13.90 -8.36 1.68
CA LEU A 85 -14.31 -6.95 1.71
C LEU A 85 -15.04 -6.58 0.41
N GLU A 86 -16.27 -6.07 0.53
CA GLU A 86 -17.08 -5.59 -0.61
C GLU A 86 -16.64 -4.19 -1.09
N ARG A 87 -16.00 -3.42 -0.20
CA ARG A 87 -15.46 -2.07 -0.41
C ARG A 87 -14.09 -1.96 0.26
N GLU A 88 -13.28 -1.00 -0.19
CA GLU A 88 -12.05 -0.60 0.51
C GLU A 88 -12.33 -0.17 1.97
N LEU A 89 -11.68 -0.85 2.91
CA LEU A 89 -11.73 -0.53 4.34
C LEU A 89 -10.51 0.32 4.69
N SER A 90 -10.73 1.54 5.19
CA SER A 90 -9.63 2.38 5.70
C SER A 90 -9.47 2.17 7.19
N LEU A 91 -8.25 1.91 7.63
CA LEU A 91 -7.88 1.79 9.03
C LEU A 91 -6.82 2.83 9.36
N ARG A 92 -7.07 3.65 10.39
CA ARG A 92 -6.15 4.70 10.83
C ARG A 92 -5.73 4.47 12.26
N PHE A 93 -4.45 4.67 12.55
CA PHE A 93 -3.91 4.69 13.90
C PHE A 93 -3.38 6.08 14.23
N ARG A 94 -3.80 6.63 15.36
CA ARG A 94 -3.32 7.93 15.86
C ARG A 94 -3.00 7.81 17.32
N GLN A 95 -1.94 8.49 17.74
CA GLN A 95 -1.57 8.55 19.14
C GLN A 95 -1.99 9.89 19.72
N ASP A 96 -2.61 9.87 20.90
CA ASP A 96 -2.96 11.09 21.63
C ASP A 96 -1.80 11.60 22.50
N SER A 97 -2.02 12.73 23.18
CA SER A 97 -1.03 13.34 24.07
C SER A 97 -0.70 12.49 25.30
N SER A 98 -1.52 11.48 25.62
CA SER A 98 -1.32 10.55 26.73
C SER A 98 -0.62 9.26 26.28
N ASN A 99 -0.06 9.24 25.06
CA ASN A 99 0.60 8.08 24.46
C ASN A 99 -0.36 6.89 24.23
N VAL A 100 -1.67 7.11 24.18
CA VAL A 100 -2.65 6.06 23.86
C VAL A 100 -2.86 6.02 22.36
N THR A 101 -2.79 4.83 21.77
CA THR A 101 -3.08 4.64 20.34
C THR A 101 -4.56 4.36 20.14
N HIS A 102 -5.20 5.14 19.26
CA HIS A 102 -6.58 4.95 18.83
C HIS A 102 -6.59 4.39 17.41
N ALA A 103 -7.35 3.31 17.21
CA ALA A 103 -7.64 2.73 15.91
C ALA A 103 -9.02 3.18 15.44
N SER A 104 -9.16 3.54 14.17
CA SER A 104 -10.45 3.90 13.58
C SER A 104 -10.66 3.27 12.22
N PHE A 105 -11.88 2.75 12.00
CA PHE A 105 -12.30 2.14 10.75
C PHE A 105 -13.25 3.05 9.99
N ASP A 106 -13.10 3.14 8.67
CA ASP A 106 -14.06 3.72 7.73
C ASP A 106 -14.33 2.72 6.60
N GLY A 107 -15.61 2.43 6.35
CA GLY A 107 -16.05 1.45 5.34
C GLY A 107 -16.19 0.03 5.86
N LEU A 108 -16.26 -0.15 7.19
CA LEU A 108 -16.58 -1.45 7.79
C LEU A 108 -18.07 -1.73 7.54
N ASN A 109 -18.37 -2.69 6.67
CA ASN A 109 -19.74 -3.00 6.23
C ASN A 109 -20.23 -4.38 6.68
N ALA A 110 -19.40 -5.15 7.38
CA ALA A 110 -19.70 -6.51 7.83
C ALA A 110 -19.72 -6.59 9.35
N ASP A 111 -20.38 -7.62 9.89
CA ASP A 111 -20.28 -7.97 11.32
C ASP A 111 -18.81 -8.22 11.66
N SER A 112 -18.28 -7.37 12.53
CA SER A 112 -16.89 -7.42 12.98
C SER A 112 -16.70 -8.37 14.16
N THR A 113 -17.77 -9.04 14.63
CA THR A 113 -17.71 -9.97 15.75
C THR A 113 -16.65 -11.05 15.52
N GLY A 114 -15.67 -11.12 16.42
CA GLY A 114 -14.57 -12.08 16.33
C GLY A 114 -13.55 -11.76 15.23
N SER A 115 -13.61 -10.56 14.65
CA SER A 115 -12.61 -10.09 13.69
C SER A 115 -11.38 -9.53 14.41
N GLN A 116 -10.25 -9.61 13.73
CA GLN A 116 -8.96 -9.16 14.22
C GLN A 116 -8.23 -8.36 13.14
N VAL A 117 -7.43 -7.40 13.60
CA VAL A 117 -6.43 -6.74 12.78
C VAL A 117 -5.07 -7.35 13.14
N ILE A 118 -4.35 -7.83 12.13
CA ILE A 118 -3.02 -8.39 12.29
C ILE A 118 -2.03 -7.52 11.52
N ILE A 119 -1.05 -6.97 12.23
CA ILE A 119 0.09 -6.26 11.65
C ILE A 119 1.24 -7.24 11.58
N HIS A 120 1.80 -7.41 10.38
CA HIS A 120 2.87 -8.36 10.10
C HIS A 120 4.23 -7.68 10.20
N ARG A 121 5.29 -8.48 10.36
CA ARG A 121 6.67 -7.97 10.38
C ARG A 121 7.14 -7.50 9.01
N ASP A 122 6.64 -8.13 7.95
CA ASP A 122 6.95 -7.83 6.54
C ASP A 122 5.97 -6.82 5.92
N GLY A 123 6.24 -6.43 4.67
CA GLY A 123 5.37 -5.60 3.82
C GLY A 123 4.97 -6.28 2.51
N ASP A 124 4.93 -7.61 2.48
CA ASP A 124 4.70 -8.39 1.26
C ASP A 124 3.23 -8.80 1.11
N LEU A 125 2.51 -8.24 0.14
CA LEU A 125 1.11 -8.62 -0.09
C LEU A 125 0.92 -9.92 -0.90
N ILE A 126 2.00 -10.55 -1.36
CA ILE A 126 1.94 -11.74 -2.21
C ILE A 126 1.83 -13.00 -1.36
N THR A 127 2.56 -13.05 -0.24
CA THR A 127 2.53 -14.19 0.67
C THR A 127 1.23 -14.23 1.49
N GLY A 128 0.38 -15.22 1.21
CA GLY A 128 -0.84 -15.47 1.97
C GLY A 128 -0.64 -16.32 3.24
N ALA A 129 0.58 -16.79 3.49
CA ALA A 129 0.88 -17.65 4.63
C ALA A 129 1.00 -16.81 5.91
N MET A 130 0.12 -17.07 6.87
CA MET A 130 0.24 -16.57 8.23
C MET A 130 1.04 -17.58 9.05
N THR A 131 2.23 -17.19 9.48
CA THR A 131 3.04 -17.94 10.45
C THR A 131 3.10 -17.13 11.73
N ASP A 132 3.13 -17.77 12.90
CA ASP A 132 3.16 -17.03 14.17
C ASP A 132 4.36 -16.07 14.24
N ASP A 133 5.50 -16.45 13.67
CA ASP A 133 6.71 -15.61 13.60
C ASP A 133 6.55 -14.35 12.73
N SER A 134 5.57 -14.32 11.81
CA SER A 134 5.32 -13.16 10.95
C SER A 134 4.45 -12.11 11.63
N ILE A 135 3.86 -12.39 12.79
CA ILE A 135 2.96 -11.47 13.51
C ILE A 135 3.78 -10.51 14.36
N LEU A 136 3.51 -9.21 14.21
CA LEU A 136 4.03 -8.15 15.07
C LEU A 136 2.98 -7.72 16.11
N HIS A 137 1.74 -7.50 15.67
CA HIS A 137 0.62 -7.16 16.55
C HIS A 137 -0.65 -7.90 16.13
N SER A 138 -1.45 -8.30 17.12
CA SER A 138 -2.79 -8.84 16.94
C SER A 138 -3.77 -8.04 17.79
N ILE A 139 -4.70 -7.35 17.12
CA ILE A 139 -5.62 -6.39 17.73
C ILE A 139 -7.03 -6.93 17.56
N ALA A 140 -7.72 -7.18 18.67
CA ALA A 140 -9.13 -7.56 18.64
C ALA A 140 -10.00 -6.36 18.26
N VAL A 141 -10.95 -6.57 17.35
CA VAL A 141 -11.90 -5.54 16.96
C VAL A 141 -13.07 -5.56 17.95
N PRO A 142 -13.39 -4.45 18.64
CA PRO A 142 -14.52 -4.42 19.56
C PRO A 142 -15.84 -4.69 18.83
N ARG A 143 -16.76 -5.43 19.48
CA ARG A 143 -18.10 -5.71 18.92
C ARG A 143 -18.93 -4.46 18.67
N SER A 144 -18.59 -3.36 19.34
CA SER A 144 -19.20 -2.04 19.14
C SER A 144 -18.76 -1.36 17.85
N ALA A 145 -17.80 -1.93 17.10
CA ALA A 145 -17.47 -1.49 15.75
C ALA A 145 -18.57 -1.93 14.78
N THR A 146 -19.65 -1.14 14.76
CA THR A 146 -20.84 -1.38 13.96
C THR A 146 -20.67 -0.89 12.54
N SER A 147 -21.36 -1.55 11.61
CA SER A 147 -21.32 -1.23 10.20
C SER A 147 -21.91 0.15 9.90
N GLY A 148 -21.24 0.95 9.07
CA GLY A 148 -21.79 2.19 8.49
C GLY A 148 -21.40 3.51 9.17
N GLU A 149 -20.74 3.49 10.33
CA GLU A 149 -20.20 4.69 10.99
C GLU A 149 -18.69 4.53 11.26
N THR A 150 -17.95 5.64 11.22
CA THR A 150 -16.53 5.65 11.61
C THR A 150 -16.40 5.25 13.07
N THR A 151 -16.00 4.01 13.33
CA THR A 151 -15.79 3.53 14.70
C THR A 151 -14.36 3.80 15.11
N SER A 152 -14.15 4.44 16.26
CA SER A 152 -12.84 4.61 16.90
C SER A 152 -12.79 3.92 18.25
N PHE A 153 -11.66 3.31 18.60
CA PHE A 153 -11.43 2.69 19.91
C PHE A 153 -9.95 2.77 20.30
N ALA A 154 -9.70 2.83 21.61
CA ALA A 154 -8.36 2.80 22.17
C ALA A 154 -7.79 1.37 22.16
N LEU A 155 -6.52 1.26 21.83
CA LEU A 155 -5.76 0.02 21.95
C LEU A 155 -5.29 -0.17 23.39
N SER A 156 -5.18 -1.44 23.82
CA SER A 156 -4.62 -1.78 25.13
C SER A 156 -3.12 -1.49 25.23
N GLU A 157 -2.41 -1.57 24.11
CA GLU A 157 -0.99 -1.28 24.01
C GLU A 157 -0.74 -0.22 22.92
N PRO A 158 0.17 0.74 23.17
CA PRO A 158 0.53 1.73 22.17
C PRO A 158 1.30 1.08 21.02
N LEU A 159 1.00 1.52 19.79
CA LEU A 159 1.75 1.11 18.61
C LEU A 159 2.90 2.08 18.35
N ASN A 160 4.05 1.55 17.96
CA ASN A 160 5.12 2.36 17.43
C ASN A 160 4.75 2.83 16.01
N LEU A 161 4.28 4.07 15.87
CA LEU A 161 3.82 4.64 14.60
C LEU A 161 4.95 5.13 13.67
N SER A 162 6.18 4.63 13.83
CA SER A 162 7.32 4.95 12.97
C SER A 162 7.57 3.87 11.90
N ALA A 163 8.63 4.03 11.10
CA ALA A 163 9.11 3.02 10.17
C ALA A 163 10.36 2.29 10.73
N GLY A 164 10.60 1.06 10.27
CA GLY A 164 11.76 0.26 10.69
C GLY A 164 11.50 -0.59 11.94
N ALA A 165 12.57 -1.15 12.54
CA ALA A 165 12.60 -1.94 13.79
C ALA A 165 11.25 -2.54 14.20
N ASP A 166 10.57 -1.97 15.20
CA ASP A 166 9.22 -2.36 15.65
C ASP A 166 8.12 -1.37 15.20
N GLY A 167 8.44 -0.42 14.33
CA GLY A 167 7.52 0.60 13.81
C GLY A 167 6.58 0.12 12.70
N VAL A 168 5.29 0.40 12.79
CA VAL A 168 4.28 -0.23 11.92
C VAL A 168 4.30 0.23 10.45
N ILE A 169 4.99 1.33 10.10
CA ILE A 169 4.98 1.88 8.73
C ILE A 169 5.77 0.98 7.76
N GLY A 170 5.22 0.79 6.57
CA GLY A 170 5.76 -0.08 5.52
C GLY A 170 5.39 -1.55 5.69
N ARG A 171 4.62 -1.88 6.74
CA ARG A 171 4.22 -3.26 7.05
C ARG A 171 2.87 -3.61 6.46
N ARG A 172 2.72 -4.90 6.19
CA ARG A 172 1.46 -5.52 5.81
C ARG A 172 0.55 -5.54 7.01
N ILE A 173 -0.69 -5.18 6.76
CA ILE A 173 -1.80 -5.28 7.70
C ILE A 173 -2.91 -6.12 7.09
N SER A 174 -3.50 -6.99 7.89
CA SER A 174 -4.57 -7.90 7.48
C SER A 174 -5.77 -7.70 8.38
N PHE A 175 -6.96 -7.65 7.78
CA PHE A 175 -8.22 -7.77 8.48
C PHE A 175 -8.70 -9.21 8.34
N VAL A 176 -8.88 -9.87 9.47
CA VAL A 176 -9.17 -11.30 9.57
C VAL A 176 -10.52 -11.49 10.23
N SER A 177 -11.36 -12.33 9.65
CA SER A 177 -12.60 -12.79 10.27
C SER A 177 -12.52 -14.30 10.46
N GLY A 178 -12.52 -14.75 11.71
CA GLY A 178 -12.23 -16.15 12.05
C GLY A 178 -10.80 -16.55 11.65
N ARG A 179 -10.65 -17.33 10.58
CA ARG A 179 -9.35 -17.75 10.02
C ARG A 179 -9.09 -17.23 8.62
N THR A 180 -10.00 -16.42 8.09
CA THR A 180 -9.94 -15.94 6.72
C THR A 180 -9.49 -14.49 6.70
N VAL A 181 -8.46 -14.21 5.91
CA VAL A 181 -8.06 -12.85 5.59
C VAL A 181 -9.07 -12.29 4.60
N ILE A 182 -9.82 -11.27 5.02
CA ILE A 182 -10.87 -10.67 4.18
C ILE A 182 -10.40 -9.35 3.53
N GLY A 183 -9.30 -8.78 4.04
CA GLY A 183 -8.66 -7.58 3.49
C GLY A 183 -7.19 -7.45 3.87
N GLN A 184 -6.38 -6.91 2.97
CA GLN A 184 -4.98 -6.58 3.24
C GLN A 184 -4.56 -5.25 2.63
N GLY A 185 -3.53 -4.63 3.22
CA GLY A 185 -2.92 -3.40 2.73
C GLY A 185 -1.56 -3.18 3.37
N ILE A 186 -0.92 -2.07 3.01
CA ILE A 186 0.33 -1.60 3.60
C ILE A 186 0.04 -0.35 4.43
N ILE A 187 0.64 -0.27 5.62
CA ILE A 187 0.54 0.90 6.50
C ILE A 187 1.47 2.00 5.98
N GLY A 188 0.92 3.19 5.74
CA GLY A 188 1.63 4.40 5.35
C GLY A 188 1.43 5.56 6.33
N TRP A 189 2.14 6.66 6.09
CA TRP A 189 1.92 7.94 6.77
C TRP A 189 0.59 8.57 6.34
N ASN A 190 -0.08 9.27 7.27
CA ASN A 190 -1.34 9.99 7.04
C ASN A 190 -1.20 11.52 7.16
#